data_AF-A0A093XFH3-F1
#
_entry.id   AF-A0A093XFH3-F1
#
_cell.length_a   1.000
_cell.length_b   1.000
_cell.length_c   1.000
_cell.angle_alpha   90.00
_cell.angle_beta   90.00
_cell.angle_gamma   90.00
#
_symmetry.space_group_name_H-M   'P 1'
#
loop_
_entity.id
_entity.type
_entity.pdbx_description
1 polymer ?
#
loop_
_entity_poly.entity_id
_entity_poly.type
_entity_poly.pdbx_seq_one_letter_code
_entity_poly.pdbx_strand_id
1 'polypeptide(L)'
;MALPVLPSALPSLTDRDAGIDSLHRGVTSLDTGDEATFLSAFTQDAVVDINGTLLKGLSTIRGGMFETVSKLNTTHFITNVRVNHKTGESTATLTAHALAQHFRTGQGFGQIMITF
;
A
#
# COMPACT_ATOMS: atom_id res chain seq x y z
N MET A 1 -10.32 -9.27 -18.37
CA MET A 1 -8.85 -9.48 -18.34
C MET A 1 -8.42 -9.48 -16.89
N ALA A 2 -7.60 -10.44 -16.47
CA ALA A 2 -7.04 -10.44 -15.11
C ALA A 2 -5.93 -9.39 -15.03
N LEU A 3 -5.87 -8.62 -13.94
CA LEU A 3 -4.75 -7.71 -13.68
C LEU A 3 -3.50 -8.55 -13.38
N PRO A 4 -2.31 -8.12 -13.86
CA PRO A 4 -1.06 -8.81 -13.58
C PRO A 4 -0.71 -8.70 -12.09
N VAL A 5 -0.17 -9.77 -11.54
CA VAL A 5 0.36 -9.81 -10.18
C VAL A 5 1.65 -9.01 -10.12
N LEU A 6 1.76 -8.08 -9.16
CA LEU A 6 2.95 -7.27 -8.98
C LEU A 6 3.99 -8.04 -8.14
N PRO A 7 5.30 -7.87 -8.40
CA PRO A 7 6.32 -8.49 -7.57
C PRO A 7 6.27 -7.92 -6.14
N SER A 8 6.17 -8.79 -5.14
CA SER A 8 6.12 -8.41 -3.72
C SER A 8 7.50 -8.16 -3.10
N ALA A 9 8.59 -8.52 -3.79
CA ALA A 9 9.96 -8.30 -3.35
C ALA A 9 10.82 -7.76 -4.49
N LEU A 10 11.64 -6.75 -4.17
CA LEU A 10 12.60 -6.13 -5.09
C LEU A 10 14.01 -6.28 -4.51
N PRO A 11 14.90 -7.10 -5.11
CA PRO A 11 16.15 -7.54 -4.46
C PRO A 11 17.25 -6.48 -4.36
N SER A 12 17.06 -5.29 -4.92
CA SER A 12 18.10 -4.25 -5.03
C SER A 12 17.72 -2.92 -4.38
N LEU A 13 16.74 -2.92 -3.48
CA LEU A 13 16.34 -1.70 -2.77
C LEU A 13 17.35 -1.34 -1.68
N THR A 14 17.62 -0.05 -1.54
CA THR A 14 18.23 0.49 -0.31
C THR A 14 17.21 0.42 0.84
N ASP A 15 17.65 0.48 2.10
CA ASP A 15 16.73 0.53 3.25
C ASP A 15 15.70 1.67 3.13
N ARG A 16 16.15 2.82 2.62
CA ARG A 16 15.28 3.97 2.32
C ARG A 16 14.18 3.57 1.34
N ASP A 17 14.55 2.94 0.24
CA ASP A 17 13.62 2.59 -0.82
C ASP A 17 12.74 1.40 -0.44
N ALA A 18 13.22 0.50 0.43
CA ALA A 18 12.42 -0.59 0.99
C ALA A 18 11.24 -0.06 1.83
N GLY A 19 11.45 0.98 2.64
CA GLY A 19 10.36 1.63 3.37
C GLY A 19 9.34 2.29 2.44
N ILE A 20 9.81 2.96 1.38
CA ILE A 20 8.95 3.58 0.37
C ILE A 20 8.17 2.52 -0.42
N ASP A 21 8.81 1.43 -0.80
CA ASP A 21 8.20 0.30 -1.48
C ASP A 21 7.11 -0.35 -0.64
N SER A 22 7.32 -0.54 0.66
CA SER A 22 6.27 -1.04 1.56
C SER A 22 5.03 -0.15 1.58
N LEU A 23 5.21 1.17 1.62
CA LEU A 23 4.10 2.13 1.53
C LEU A 23 3.36 2.01 0.19
N HIS A 24 4.09 1.89 -0.93
CA HIS A 24 3.50 1.76 -2.25
C HIS A 24 2.79 0.42 -2.46
N ARG A 25 3.35 -0.69 -1.98
CA ARG A 25 2.67 -2.00 -1.99
C ARG A 25 1.36 -1.94 -1.23
N GLY A 26 1.34 -1.29 -0.07
CA GLY A 26 0.14 -1.12 0.75
C GLY A 26 -1.00 -0.43 0.01
N VAL A 27 -0.73 0.68 -0.69
CA VAL A 27 -1.79 1.42 -1.40
C VAL A 27 -2.10 0.88 -2.79
N THR A 28 -1.10 0.40 -3.52
CA THR A 28 -1.29 -0.15 -4.88
C THR A 28 -2.12 -1.43 -4.82
N SER A 29 -1.91 -2.26 -3.80
CA SER A 29 -2.72 -3.47 -3.62
C SER A 29 -4.20 -3.19 -3.30
N LEU A 30 -4.52 -2.03 -2.71
CA LEU A 30 -5.91 -1.59 -2.57
C LEU A 30 -6.52 -1.25 -3.93
N ASP A 31 -5.74 -0.65 -4.82
CA ASP A 31 -6.17 -0.25 -6.17
C ASP A 31 -6.30 -1.44 -7.12
N THR A 32 -5.42 -2.43 -7.00
CA THR A 32 -5.40 -3.62 -7.86
C THR A 32 -6.19 -4.80 -7.30
N GLY A 33 -6.54 -4.78 -6.02
CA GLY A 33 -7.13 -5.91 -5.31
C GLY A 33 -6.16 -7.09 -5.12
N ASP A 34 -4.84 -6.85 -5.14
CA ASP A 34 -3.83 -7.89 -4.93
C ASP A 34 -3.56 -8.11 -3.45
N GLU A 35 -4.23 -9.10 -2.88
CA GLU A 35 -4.14 -9.43 -1.46
C GLU A 35 -2.75 -9.86 -1.02
N ALA A 36 -2.02 -10.62 -1.85
CA ALA A 36 -0.68 -11.09 -1.49
C ALA A 36 0.28 -9.90 -1.36
N THR A 37 0.18 -8.94 -2.28
CA THR A 37 0.93 -7.69 -2.21
C THR A 37 0.52 -6.86 -0.99
N PHE A 38 -0.78 -6.78 -0.67
CA PHE A 38 -1.26 -6.08 0.53
C PHE A 38 -0.65 -6.66 1.82
N LEU A 39 -0.73 -7.99 1.98
CA LEU A 39 -0.22 -8.65 3.19
C LEU A 39 1.29 -8.48 3.36
N SER A 40 2.04 -8.43 2.25
CA SER A 40 3.49 -8.22 2.30
C SER A 40 3.88 -6.83 2.83
N ALA A 41 2.98 -5.83 2.76
CA ALA A 41 3.28 -4.43 3.08
C ALA A 41 3.32 -4.12 4.59
N PHE A 42 2.94 -5.08 5.42
CA PHE A 42 2.77 -4.91 6.86
C PHE A 42 3.48 -6.00 7.65
N THR A 43 3.95 -5.68 8.85
CA THR A 43 4.35 -6.68 9.84
C THR A 43 3.12 -7.32 10.48
N GLN A 44 3.28 -8.50 11.09
CA GLN A 44 2.18 -9.23 11.71
C GLN A 44 1.49 -8.43 12.84
N ASP A 45 2.26 -7.62 13.54
CA ASP A 45 1.89 -6.79 14.69
C ASP A 45 1.64 -5.32 14.32
N ALA A 46 1.53 -5.01 13.03
CA ALA A 46 1.33 -3.65 12.55
C ALA A 46 0.11 -2.97 13.19
N VAL A 47 0.20 -1.63 13.34
CA VAL A 47 -0.86 -0.79 13.85
C VAL A 47 -1.11 0.33 12.86
N VAL A 48 -2.37 0.51 12.46
CA VAL A 48 -2.80 1.59 11.58
C VAL A 48 -3.86 2.41 12.31
N ASP A 49 -3.67 3.72 12.36
CA ASP A 49 -4.64 4.68 12.86
C ASP A 49 -5.15 5.54 11.70
N ILE A 50 -6.46 5.50 11.47
CA ILE A 50 -7.14 6.31 10.46
C ILE A 50 -8.10 7.26 11.19
N ASN A 51 -7.65 8.49 11.43
CA ASN A 51 -8.44 9.53 12.10
C ASN A 51 -9.08 9.07 13.44
N GLY A 52 -8.31 8.34 14.26
CA GLY A 52 -8.76 7.78 15.54
C GLY A 52 -9.37 6.38 15.44
N THR A 53 -9.56 5.84 14.23
CA THR A 53 -9.96 4.45 14.03
C THR A 53 -8.73 3.55 14.04
N LEU A 54 -8.55 2.82 15.13
CA LEU A 54 -7.35 2.02 15.37
C LEU A 54 -7.53 0.56 14.94
N LEU A 55 -6.70 0.12 13.99
CA LEU A 55 -6.63 -1.25 13.48
C LEU A 55 -5.33 -1.88 13.99
N LYS A 56 -5.42 -2.94 14.81
CA LYS A 56 -4.26 -3.61 15.43
C LYS A 56 -4.09 -5.02 14.90
N GLY A 57 -2.90 -5.32 14.40
CA GLY A 57 -2.53 -6.60 13.82
C GLY A 57 -3.01 -6.77 12.38
N LEU A 58 -2.25 -7.56 11.63
CA LEU A 58 -2.43 -7.73 10.18
C LEU A 58 -3.84 -8.20 9.81
N SER A 59 -4.44 -9.10 10.59
CA SER A 59 -5.80 -9.61 10.32
C SER A 59 -6.86 -8.50 10.38
N THR A 60 -6.79 -7.61 11.38
CA THR A 60 -7.72 -6.48 11.53
C THR A 60 -7.48 -5.42 10.48
N ILE A 61 -6.21 -5.14 10.13
CA ILE A 61 -5.84 -4.22 9.05
C ILE A 61 -6.39 -4.72 7.70
N ARG A 62 -6.19 -6.00 7.39
CA ARG A 62 -6.74 -6.64 6.19
C ARG A 62 -8.26 -6.52 6.12
N GLY A 63 -8.98 -6.89 7.19
CA GLY A 63 -10.44 -6.79 7.22
C GLY A 63 -10.94 -5.34 7.11
N GLY A 64 -10.30 -4.40 7.79
CA GLY A 64 -10.73 -3.00 7.83
C GLY A 64 -10.41 -2.22 6.56
N MET A 65 -9.24 -2.46 5.96
CA MET A 65 -8.75 -1.72 4.79
C MET A 65 -8.95 -2.50 3.49
N PHE A 66 -8.32 -3.67 3.37
CA PHE A 66 -8.26 -4.39 2.10
C PHE A 66 -9.64 -4.88 1.67
N GLU A 67 -10.38 -5.60 2.52
CA GLU A 67 -11.69 -6.14 2.14
C GLU A 67 -12.74 -5.06 1.83
N THR A 68 -12.56 -3.85 2.37
CA THR A 68 -13.41 -2.69 2.13
C THR A 68 -13.08 -2.02 0.80
N VAL A 69 -11.80 -1.69 0.58
CA VAL A 69 -11.37 -0.82 -0.52
C VAL A 69 -11.11 -1.59 -1.82
N SER A 70 -10.61 -2.83 -1.76
CA SER A 70 -10.30 -3.65 -2.95
C SER A 70 -11.50 -3.95 -3.87
N LYS A 71 -12.73 -3.73 -3.39
CA LYS A 71 -13.98 -3.91 -4.15
C LYS A 71 -14.38 -2.66 -4.95
N LEU A 72 -13.72 -1.53 -4.71
CA LEU A 72 -13.99 -0.25 -5.34
C LEU A 72 -13.06 -0.04 -6.55
N ASN A 73 -13.44 0.88 -7.45
CA ASN A 73 -12.46 1.43 -8.37
C ASN A 73 -11.77 2.58 -7.66
N THR A 74 -10.52 2.36 -7.27
CA THR A 74 -9.75 3.31 -6.47
C THR A 74 -8.42 3.65 -7.13
N THR A 75 -7.93 4.86 -6.83
CA THR A 75 -6.54 5.22 -7.03
C THR A 75 -6.01 5.97 -5.81
N HIS A 76 -4.84 5.57 -5.33
CA HIS A 76 -4.13 6.23 -4.25
C HIS A 76 -2.81 6.84 -4.78
N PHE A 77 -2.70 8.16 -4.68
CA PHE A 77 -1.47 8.88 -4.98
C PHE A 77 -0.70 9.16 -3.69
N ILE A 78 0.52 8.65 -3.63
CA ILE A 78 1.48 8.93 -2.56
C ILE A 78 2.55 9.87 -3.11
N THR A 79 2.69 11.04 -2.50
CA THR A 79 3.67 12.06 -2.93
C THR A 79 4.40 12.66 -1.74
N ASN A 80 5.47 13.43 -2.02
CA ASN A 80 6.27 14.13 -1.01
C ASN A 80 6.79 13.22 0.11
N VAL A 81 7.18 11.99 -0.24
CA VAL A 81 7.68 11.01 0.74
C VAL A 81 9.02 11.48 1.30
N ARG A 82 9.07 11.71 2.62
CA ARG A 82 10.29 11.99 3.37
C ARG A 82 10.58 10.80 4.27
N VAL A 83 11.77 10.25 4.12
CA VAL A 83 12.25 9.11 4.91
C VAL A 83 13.27 9.63 5.92
N ASN A 84 13.05 9.31 7.18
CA ASN A 84 14.01 9.48 8.25
C ASN A 84 14.45 8.08 8.71
N HIS A 85 15.61 7.65 8.24
CA HIS A 85 16.22 6.36 8.54
C HIS A 85 17.71 6.59 8.80
N LYS A 86 18.23 5.96 9.85
CA LYS A 86 19.67 5.95 10.12
C LYS A 86 20.24 4.63 9.64
N THR A 87 21.38 4.70 8.95
CA THR A 87 22.06 3.51 8.42
C THR A 87 22.28 2.47 9.51
N GLY A 88 21.84 1.23 9.25
CA GLY A 88 21.97 0.10 10.17
C GLY A 88 20.86 -0.03 11.21
N GLU A 89 19.92 0.92 11.32
CA GLU A 89 18.73 0.75 12.15
C GLU A 89 17.66 -0.09 11.44
N SER A 90 16.92 -0.89 12.19
CA SER A 90 15.82 -1.73 11.69
C SER A 90 14.49 -0.99 11.57
N THR A 91 14.45 0.29 11.97
CA THR A 91 13.24 1.12 11.98
C THR A 91 13.46 2.42 11.24
N ALA A 92 12.45 2.88 10.52
CA ALA A 92 12.43 4.17 9.85
C ALA A 92 11.12 4.90 10.16
N THR A 93 11.13 6.24 10.06
CA THR A 93 9.90 7.04 10.05
C THR A 93 9.71 7.63 8.67
N LEU A 94 8.52 7.45 8.11
CA LEU A 94 8.15 8.02 6.82
C LEU A 94 7.00 9.02 7.00
N THR A 95 7.05 10.12 6.26
CA THR A 95 5.92 11.05 6.11
C THR A 95 5.63 11.24 4.63
N ALA A 96 4.36 11.39 4.26
CA ALA A 96 3.93 11.55 2.88
C ALA A 96 2.59 12.29 2.82
N HIS A 97 2.20 12.71 1.61
CA HIS A 97 0.83 13.09 1.33
C HIS A 97 0.13 11.95 0.58
N ALA A 98 -1.09 11.64 1.01
CA ALA A 98 -1.95 10.66 0.37
C ALA A 98 -3.19 11.34 -0.19
N LEU A 99 -3.48 11.11 -1.47
CA LEU A 99 -4.75 11.43 -2.09
C LEU A 99 -5.40 10.12 -2.55
N ALA A 100 -6.53 9.77 -1.95
CA ALA A 100 -7.32 8.61 -2.35
C ALA A 100 -8.55 9.07 -3.12
N GLN A 101 -8.82 8.46 -4.26
CA GLN A 101 -10.06 8.65 -5.01
C GLN A 101 -10.82 7.33 -5.03
N HIS A 102 -12.00 7.29 -4.43
CA HIS A 102 -12.85 6.10 -4.38
C HIS A 102 -14.07 6.29 -5.27
N PHE A 103 -14.17 5.48 -6.31
CA PHE A 103 -15.33 5.38 -7.18
C PHE A 103 -16.10 4.10 -6.87
N ARG A 104 -17.43 4.16 -6.99
CA ARG A 104 -18.24 2.93 -6.96
C ARG A 104 -17.80 2.01 -8.09
N THR A 105 -17.97 0.71 -7.90
CA THR A 105 -17.65 -0.30 -8.90
C THR A 105 -18.28 0.05 -10.26
N GLY A 106 -17.45 0.12 -11.30
CA GLY A 106 -17.84 0.47 -12.66
C GLY A 106 -17.95 1.97 -12.96
N GLN A 107 -17.65 2.85 -12.00
CA GLN A 107 -17.73 4.31 -12.18
C GLN A 107 -16.36 5.02 -12.25
N GLY A 108 -15.27 4.29 -12.05
CA GLY A 108 -13.90 4.79 -12.19
C GLY A 108 -13.17 4.15 -13.36
N PHE A 109 -12.10 4.79 -13.82
CA PHE A 109 -11.17 4.19 -14.79
C PHE A 109 -10.16 3.31 -14.05
N GLY A 110 -9.91 2.11 -14.57
CA GLY A 110 -8.90 1.20 -14.04
C GLY A 110 -7.48 1.60 -14.43
N GLN A 111 -6.49 0.98 -13.79
CA GLN A 111 -5.08 1.20 -14.09
C GLN A 111 -4.77 0.85 -15.56
N ILE A 112 -4.05 1.73 -16.25
CA ILE A 112 -3.56 1.47 -17.61
C ILE A 112 -2.17 0.84 -17.49
N MET A 113 -2.02 -0.35 -18.09
CA MET A 113 -0.73 -1.03 -18.17
C MET A 113 -0.03 -0.62 -19.47
N ILE A 114 1.21 -0.14 -19.34
CA ILE A 114 2.10 0.10 -20.48
C ILE A 114 3.24 -0.91 -20.38
N THR A 115 3.28 -1.89 -21.28
CA THR A 115 4.41 -2.79 -21.48
C THR A 115 5.41 -2.17 -22.45
N PHE A 116 6.70 -2.21 -22.10
CA PHE A 116 7.83 -1.80 -22.93
C PHE A 116 8.56 -3.01 -23.52
#